data_AF-A0A7C7USD2-F1
#
_entry.id   AF-A0A7C7USD2-F1
#
_cell.length_a   1.000
_cell.length_b   1.000
_cell.length_c   1.000
_cell.angle_alpha   90.00
_cell.angle_beta   90.00
_cell.angle_gamma   90.00
#
_symmetry.space_group_name_H-M   'P 1'
#
loop_
_entity.id
_entity.type
_entity.pdbx_description
1 polymer ?
#
loop_
_entity_poly.entity_id
_entity_poly.type
_entity_poly.pdbx_seq_one_letter_code
_entity_poly.pdbx_strand_id
1 'polypeptide(L)'
;MGLPVGSLILGIICLIYLINPGAGVIELLSDNLPIIGNLDEGLAMTGLLMALSNMGLVRLQGGRLDLQGWSQLISRLRKGGPN
;
A
#
# COMPACT_ATOMS: atom_id res chain seq x y z
N MET A 1 -1.60 4.50 27.18
CA MET A 1 -1.03 5.06 25.94
C MET A 1 -2.08 5.96 25.32
N GLY A 2 -1.81 7.26 25.19
CA GLY A 2 -2.74 8.15 24.49
C GLY A 2 -2.81 7.79 23.01
N LEU A 3 -3.95 8.07 22.36
CA LEU A 3 -4.06 7.91 20.91
C LEU A 3 -2.97 8.75 20.22
N PRO A 4 -2.19 8.18 19.29
CA PRO A 4 -1.18 8.95 18.56
C PRO A 4 -1.88 9.93 17.62
N VAL A 5 -2.15 11.14 18.11
CA VAL A 5 -2.94 12.18 17.42
C VAL A 5 -2.37 12.48 16.03
N GLY A 6 -1.04 12.48 15.88
CA GLY A 6 -0.41 12.65 14.57
C GLY A 6 -0.76 11.54 13.56
N SER A 7 -0.86 10.29 14.02
CA SER A 7 -1.30 9.17 13.17
C SER A 7 -2.79 9.24 12.84
N LEU A 8 -3.62 9.74 13.75
CA LEU A 8 -5.04 9.97 13.47
C LEU A 8 -5.20 11.00 12.34
N ILE A 9 -4.52 12.14 12.45
CA ILE A 9 -4.55 13.21 11.44
C ILE A 9 -4.04 12.70 10.10
N LEU A 10 -2.90 12.00 10.10
CA LEU A 10 -2.33 11.40 8.89
C LEU A 10 -3.30 10.41 8.23
N GLY A 11 -3.90 9.52 9.03
CA GLY A 11 -4.87 8.54 8.54
C GLY A 11 -6.10 9.21 7.89
N ILE A 12 -6.63 10.27 8.50
CA ILE A 12 -7.77 11.02 7.94
C ILE A 12 -7.39 11.68 6.61
N ILE A 13 -6.22 12.31 6.51
CA ILE A 13 -5.74 12.94 5.27
C ILE A 13 -5.58 11.89 4.16
N CYS A 14 -4.91 10.77 4.45
CA CYS A 14 -4.75 9.69 3.48
C CYS A 14 -6.09 9.07 3.05
N LEU A 15 -7.05 8.93 3.97
CA LEU A 15 -8.38 8.42 3.66
C LEU A 15 -9.16 9.37 2.73
N ILE A 16 -9.13 10.67 3.01
CA ILE A 16 -9.76 11.68 2.15
C ILE A 16 -9.12 11.66 0.75
N TYR A 17 -7.80 11.52 0.67
CA TYR A 17 -7.06 11.42 -0.58
C TYR A 17 -7.50 10.19 -1.40
N LEU A 18 -7.53 9.00 -0.78
CA LEU A 18 -7.91 7.74 -1.43
C LEU A 18 -9.39 7.68 -1.84
N ILE A 19 -10.28 8.33 -1.10
CA ILE A 19 -11.68 8.46 -1.49
C ILE A 19 -11.81 9.32 -2.76
N ASN A 20 -10.82 10.18 -3.02
CA ASN A 20 -10.75 11.07 -4.17
C ASN A 20 -12.11 11.74 -4.44
N PRO A 21 -12.64 12.56 -3.49
CA PRO A 21 -13.98 13.15 -3.61
C PRO A 21 -14.10 14.13 -4.79
N GLY A 22 -12.98 14.56 -5.37
CA GLY A 22 -12.93 15.38 -6.58
C GLY A 22 -13.04 14.57 -7.88
N ALA A 23 -13.06 13.23 -7.84
CA ALA A 23 -13.15 12.34 -9.00
C ALA A 23 -12.15 12.66 -10.13
N GLY A 24 -10.92 13.11 -9.78
CA GLY A 24 -9.90 13.52 -10.76
C GLY A 24 -10.08 14.95 -11.33
N VAL A 25 -11.02 15.75 -10.82
CA VAL A 25 -11.20 17.16 -11.22
C VAL A 25 -10.29 18.11 -10.42
N ILE A 26 -9.87 17.69 -9.22
CA ILE A 26 -8.95 18.42 -8.33
C ILE A 26 -7.80 17.48 -7.98
N GLU A 27 -6.80 17.38 -8.86
CA GLU A 27 -5.59 16.61 -8.61
C GLU A 27 -4.51 17.52 -8.00
N LEU A 28 -4.10 17.22 -6.77
CA LEU A 28 -3.05 17.98 -6.07
C LEU A 28 -1.64 17.60 -6.59
N LEU A 29 -1.51 16.40 -7.18
CA LEU A 29 -0.31 15.89 -7.85
C LEU A 29 -0.70 15.44 -9.26
N SER A 30 -0.07 16.02 -10.29
CA SER A 30 -0.29 15.64 -11.69
C SER A 30 0.54 14.40 -12.02
N ASP A 31 -0.13 13.29 -12.35
CA ASP A 31 0.49 11.99 -12.62
C ASP A 31 0.86 11.84 -14.11
N ASN A 32 2.05 12.32 -14.49
CA ASN A 32 2.47 12.42 -15.91
C ASN A 32 3.24 11.19 -16.43
N LEU A 33 3.20 10.04 -15.76
CA LEU A 33 3.83 8.80 -16.26
C LEU A 33 2.79 7.88 -16.91
N PRO A 34 2.82 7.69 -18.24
CA PRO A 34 1.77 6.99 -19.01
C PRO A 34 1.68 5.47 -18.75
N ILE A 35 2.40 4.93 -17.77
CA ILE A 35 2.48 3.48 -17.47
C ILE A 35 2.27 3.19 -15.97
N ILE A 36 2.59 4.16 -15.09
CA ILE A 36 2.33 4.07 -13.66
C ILE A 36 1.39 5.24 -13.36
N GLY A 37 0.11 5.04 -13.68
CA GLY A 37 -0.91 5.87 -13.06
C GLY A 37 -1.02 5.45 -11.60
N ASN A 38 -1.13 6.45 -10.72
CA ASN A 38 -1.56 6.39 -9.34
C ASN A 38 -0.49 6.13 -8.26
N LEU A 39 0.73 6.62 -8.47
CA LEU A 39 1.83 6.42 -7.52
C LEU A 39 1.56 7.13 -6.17
N ASP A 40 0.94 8.29 -6.26
CA ASP A 40 0.47 9.11 -5.15
C ASP A 40 -0.64 8.43 -4.33
N GLU A 41 -1.60 7.74 -4.95
CA GLU A 41 -2.56 6.90 -4.23
C GLU A 41 -1.88 5.69 -3.56
N GLY A 42 -0.86 5.11 -4.20
CA GLY A 42 -0.01 4.09 -3.56
C GLY A 42 0.71 4.60 -2.31
N LEU A 43 1.20 5.84 -2.35
CA LEU A 43 1.77 6.52 -1.19
C LEU A 43 0.72 6.82 -0.12
N ALA A 44 -0.47 7.29 -0.51
CA ALA A 44 -1.59 7.54 0.40
C ALA A 44 -2.04 6.26 1.10
N MET A 45 -2.14 5.14 0.37
CA MET A 45 -2.45 3.82 0.95
C MET A 45 -1.37 3.35 1.91
N THR A 46 -0.10 3.50 1.55
CA THR A 46 1.01 3.13 2.43
C THR A 46 1.01 3.99 3.71
N GLY A 47 0.77 5.30 3.59
CA GLY A 47 0.64 6.22 4.72
C GLY A 47 -0.53 5.88 5.64
N LEU A 48 -1.70 5.55 5.08
CA LEU A 48 -2.88 5.10 5.83
C LEU A 48 -2.57 3.82 6.61
N LEU A 49 -1.96 2.83 5.97
CA LEU A 49 -1.57 1.57 6.61
C LEU A 49 -0.56 1.78 7.75
N MET A 50 0.41 2.68 7.58
CA MET A 50 1.34 3.04 8.66
C MET A 50 0.63 3.72 9.83
N ALA A 51 -0.31 4.64 9.56
CA ALA A 51 -1.09 5.31 10.59
C ALA A 51 -1.93 4.31 11.41
N LEU A 52 -2.66 3.41 10.72
CA LEU A 52 -3.45 2.36 11.35
C LEU A 52 -2.58 1.37 12.14
N SER A 53 -1.38 1.07 11.64
CA SER A 53 -0.41 0.22 12.33
C SER A 53 0.12 0.86 13.60
N ASN A 54 0.42 2.17 13.58
CA ASN A 54 0.87 2.88 14.77
C ASN A 54 -0.23 2.99 15.84
N MET A 55 -1.50 2.98 15.43
CA MET A 55 -2.66 2.91 16.34
C MET A 55 -2.94 1.50 16.87
N GLY A 56 -2.22 0.48 16.40
CA GLY A 56 -2.43 -0.92 16.79
C GLY A 56 -3.67 -1.56 16.16
N LEU A 57 -4.27 -0.93 15.15
CA LEU A 57 -5.47 -1.43 14.47
C LEU A 57 -5.15 -2.47 13.38
N VAL A 58 -3.96 -2.36 12.78
CA VAL A 58 -3.48 -3.26 11.72
C VAL A 58 -2.06 -3.69 12.05
N ARG A 59 -1.69 -4.92 11.72
CA ARG A 59 -0.29 -5.36 11.79
C ARG A 59 0.25 -5.52 10.38
N LEU A 60 1.20 -4.67 10.01
CA LEU A 60 1.87 -4.78 8.72
C LEU A 60 2.84 -5.97 8.77
N GLN A 61 2.46 -7.07 8.12
CA GLN A 61 3.33 -8.22 7.91
C GLN A 61 4.01 -8.05 6.55
N GLY A 62 5.21 -7.47 6.55
CA GLY A 62 6.02 -7.40 5.34
C GLY A 62 6.40 -8.80 4.88
N GLY A 63 5.83 -9.26 3.77
CA GLY A 63 6.29 -10.47 3.10
C GLY A 63 7.69 -10.24 2.51
N ARG A 64 8.57 -11.26 2.59
CA ARG A 64 9.85 -11.23 1.87
C ARG A 64 9.53 -11.40 0.37
N LEU A 65 9.60 -10.32 -0.41
CA LEU A 65 9.79 -10.42 -1.86
C LEU A 65 11.26 -10.74 -2.12
N ASP A 66 11.75 -11.84 -1.56
CA ASP A 66 13.10 -12.27 -1.83
C ASP A 66 13.15 -13.18 -3.05
N LEU A 67 14.33 -13.19 -3.65
CA LEU A 67 14.66 -14.10 -4.72
C LEU A 67 14.52 -15.58 -4.30
N GLN A 68 14.54 -15.90 -2.99
CA GLN A 68 14.34 -17.27 -2.52
C GLN A 68 12.86 -17.69 -2.56
N GLY A 69 11.90 -16.81 -2.25
CA GLY A 69 10.47 -17.09 -2.44
C GLY A 69 10.15 -17.40 -3.91
N TRP A 70 10.74 -16.63 -4.82
CA TRP A 70 10.65 -16.86 -6.26
C TRP A 70 11.33 -18.16 -6.71
N SER A 71 12.50 -18.50 -6.15
CA SER A 71 13.18 -19.75 -6.48
C SER A 71 12.38 -20.98 -6.00
N GLN A 72 11.75 -20.89 -4.82
CA GLN A 72 10.85 -21.93 -4.31
C GLN A 72 9.62 -22.09 -5.19
N LEU A 73 8.97 -21.00 -5.59
CA LEU A 73 7.83 -21.03 -6.50
C LEU A 73 8.20 -21.65 -7.85
N ILE A 74 9.28 -21.20 -8.48
CA ILE A 74 9.77 -21.75 -9.75
C ILE A 74 10.10 -23.24 -9.61
N SER A 75 10.69 -23.65 -8.48
CA SER A 75 11.00 -25.06 -8.23
C SER A 75 9.75 -25.93 -8.11
N ARG A 76 8.66 -25.40 -7.53
CA ARG A 76 7.36 -26.08 -7.42
C ARG A 76 6.67 -26.19 -8.77
N LEU A 77 6.70 -25.13 -9.57
CA LEU A 77 6.17 -25.13 -10.93
C LEU A 77 6.92 -26.10 -11.84
N ARG A 78 8.26 -26.18 -11.69
CA ARG A 78 9.10 -27.12 -12.45
C ARG A 78 8.94 -28.58 -12.05
N LYS A 79 8.57 -28.87 -10.79
CA LYS A 79 8.41 -30.23 -10.25
C LYS A 79 6.96 -30.73 -10.24
N GLY A 80 6.00 -29.91 -10.69
CA GLY A 80 4.56 -30.13 -10.53
C GLY A 80 3.77 -30.26 -11.83
N GLY A 81 4.32 -30.91 -12.87
CA GLY A 81 3.47 -31.51 -13.89
C GLY A 81 2.88 -32.81 -13.32
N PRO A 82 1.55 -33.03 -13.32
CA PRO A 82 0.95 -34.23 -12.74
C PRO A 82 1.47 -35.48 -13.46
N ASN A 83 1.97 -36.46 -12.69
CA ASN A 83 2.09 -37.86 -13.10
C ASN A 83 0.73 -38.55 -12.93
#